data_AF-A0A1G5HIP8-F1
#
_entry.id   AF-A0A1G5HIP8-F1
#
_cell.length_a   1.000
_cell.length_b   1.000
_cell.length_c   1.000
_cell.angle_alpha   90.00
_cell.angle_beta   90.00
_cell.angle_gamma   90.00
#
_symmetry.space_group_name_H-M   'P 1'
#
loop_
_entity.id
_entity.type
_entity.pdbx_description
1 polymer ?
#
loop_
_entity_poly.entity_id
_entity_poly.type
_entity_poly.pdbx_seq_one_letter_code
_entity_poly.pdbx_strand_id
1 'polypeptide(L)'
;HELDLLRQSQRNSDNLVNLEKQAFAAIKGLYDDGHGNFTRSRTPDRDFAIDLLFGERYTAEKARIMAPISQFMRELDHRTETTMKNLQSKFQQQILLILGMLCSGLLVVAVATAYMRRNILHPLNYLSRQASSIAQGSYSTRCDISTHNEIAELGSDFNTMAEAIEHEIIKLKQVKESLHERLKELNCFYSIRRGMEAGSLEEVCGTIFVHLIAAMRFPHISSIRIELDGKQFVSNQYDQDHARRLQKQIMVYGKAYGWIIVFYREDRPFLLPDEQNLIDVIGDDLGKWLERKQAEARILVERELRVRDAAIREFAAHVERMREEDRKYIAREIHDELGQLLAALHLEISLLKGVEDNRKRVEIVRRNMSELVDKADQSVRNVAEHLRPASLELGIISALKKLTDEYRKHSGVSCVVRLMKEPVELDEDQTVAIFRIVQESLTNVTRHAGASHVEII
;
A
#
# COMPACT_ATOMS: atom_id res chain seq x y z
N HIS A 1 87.34 74.42 -28.45
CA HIS A 1 87.48 74.04 -29.87
C HIS A 1 86.54 74.83 -30.76
N GLU A 2 85.21 74.63 -30.69
CA GLU A 2 84.25 75.42 -31.50
C GLU A 2 84.30 76.94 -31.23
N LEU A 3 84.39 77.35 -29.95
CA LEU A 3 84.52 78.77 -29.57
C LEU A 3 85.86 79.40 -30.02
N ASP A 4 86.88 78.59 -30.31
CA ASP A 4 88.17 79.07 -30.78
C ASP A 4 88.11 79.48 -32.25
N LEU A 5 87.22 78.87 -33.05
CA LEU A 5 86.95 79.27 -34.45
C LEU A 5 86.30 80.66 -34.52
N LEU A 6 85.38 80.96 -33.58
CA LEU A 6 84.78 82.30 -33.48
C LEU A 6 85.82 83.36 -33.08
N ARG A 7 86.73 83.03 -32.14
CA ARG A 7 87.86 83.90 -31.78
C ARG A 7 88.85 84.09 -32.94
N GLN A 8 89.06 83.08 -33.76
CA GLN A 8 89.90 83.17 -34.96
C GLN A 8 89.27 84.08 -36.03
N SER A 9 87.95 83.96 -36.26
CA SER A 9 87.21 84.89 -37.13
C SER A 9 87.32 86.33 -36.62
N GLN A 10 87.19 86.54 -35.31
CA GLN A 10 87.34 87.85 -34.68
C GLN A 10 88.73 88.46 -34.95
N ARG A 11 89.81 87.69 -34.77
CA ARG A 11 91.18 88.17 -35.08
C ARG A 11 91.38 88.46 -36.57
N ASN A 12 90.78 87.67 -37.45
CA ASN A 12 90.84 87.92 -38.90
C ASN A 12 90.11 89.22 -39.26
N SER A 13 89.09 89.61 -38.49
CA SER A 13 88.38 90.89 -38.66
C SER A 13 89.28 92.09 -38.37
N ASP A 14 90.25 91.99 -37.47
CA ASP A 14 91.17 93.10 -37.14
C ASP A 14 92.03 93.50 -38.35
N ASN A 15 92.40 92.54 -39.20
CA ASN A 15 93.15 92.80 -40.43
C ASN A 15 92.32 93.55 -41.48
N LEU A 16 91.04 93.17 -41.63
CA LEU A 16 90.11 93.88 -42.51
C LEU A 16 89.90 95.33 -42.03
N VAL A 17 89.73 95.53 -40.73
CA VAL A 17 89.61 96.86 -40.12
C VAL A 17 90.88 97.70 -40.37
N ASN A 18 92.06 97.08 -40.34
CA ASN A 18 93.30 97.79 -40.67
C ASN A 18 93.41 98.14 -42.16
N LEU A 19 92.97 97.28 -43.09
CA LEU A 19 92.86 97.62 -44.51
C LEU A 19 91.89 98.77 -44.74
N GLU A 20 90.72 98.76 -44.09
CA GLU A 20 89.77 99.87 -44.15
C GLU A 20 90.40 101.17 -43.65
N LYS A 21 91.12 101.14 -42.52
CA LYS A 21 91.87 102.31 -42.01
C LYS A 21 92.92 102.80 -43.00
N GLN A 22 93.66 101.89 -43.65
CA GLN A 22 94.64 102.23 -44.69
C GLN A 22 93.97 102.89 -45.91
N ALA A 23 92.82 102.38 -46.35
CA ALA A 23 92.06 102.96 -47.45
C ALA A 23 91.55 104.37 -47.11
N PHE A 24 90.98 104.54 -45.91
CA PHE A 24 90.51 105.84 -45.42
C PHE A 24 91.66 106.85 -45.25
N ALA A 25 92.86 106.39 -44.89
CA ALA A 25 94.05 107.23 -44.79
C ALA A 25 94.58 107.65 -46.17
N ALA A 26 94.63 106.72 -47.14
CA ALA A 26 95.06 107.00 -48.51
C ALA A 26 94.17 108.04 -49.23
N ILE A 27 92.85 108.02 -48.98
CA ILE A 27 91.91 109.06 -49.47
C ILE A 27 92.28 110.45 -48.94
N LYS A 28 92.81 110.52 -47.72
CA LYS A 28 93.26 111.76 -47.08
C LYS A 28 94.71 112.15 -47.45
N GLY A 29 95.38 111.38 -48.32
CA GLY A 29 96.78 111.58 -48.69
C GLY A 29 97.79 111.18 -47.61
N LEU A 30 97.36 110.39 -46.62
CA LEU A 30 98.16 109.95 -45.48
C LEU A 30 98.51 108.47 -45.61
N TYR A 31 99.80 108.16 -45.52
CA TYR A 31 100.33 106.80 -45.67
C TYR A 31 101.09 106.37 -44.41
N ASP A 32 101.14 105.05 -44.21
CA ASP A 32 101.78 104.41 -43.07
C ASP A 32 103.28 104.79 -43.01
N ASP A 33 103.72 105.22 -41.83
CA ASP A 33 105.10 105.61 -41.57
C ASP A 33 106.04 104.43 -41.27
N GLY A 34 105.50 103.21 -41.22
CA GLY A 34 106.22 101.97 -40.88
C GLY A 34 106.09 101.59 -39.41
N HIS A 35 105.42 102.42 -38.60
CA HIS A 35 105.10 102.17 -37.19
C HIS A 35 103.59 102.09 -36.93
N GLY A 36 102.77 102.02 -38.00
CA GLY A 36 101.31 101.87 -37.91
C GLY A 36 100.57 103.20 -37.72
N ASN A 37 101.24 104.34 -37.88
CA ASN A 37 100.62 105.66 -37.85
C ASN A 37 100.62 106.28 -39.27
N PHE A 38 99.47 106.80 -39.69
CA PHE A 38 99.29 107.41 -41.01
C PHE A 38 99.76 108.87 -41.03
N THR A 39 101.06 109.10 -40.93
CA THR A 39 101.65 110.45 -40.79
C THR A 39 102.43 110.92 -42.02
N ARG A 40 102.72 110.05 -43.00
CA ARG A 40 103.43 110.45 -44.22
C ARG A 40 102.47 111.04 -45.24
N SER A 41 102.62 112.34 -45.50
CA SER A 41 101.81 113.05 -46.51
C SER A 41 102.36 112.83 -47.92
N ARG A 42 101.53 112.30 -48.82
CA ARG A 42 101.75 112.22 -50.28
C ARG A 42 100.49 112.68 -51.03
N THR A 43 100.53 112.73 -52.37
CA THR A 43 99.34 113.00 -53.17
C THR A 43 98.24 111.98 -52.86
N PRO A 44 96.99 112.40 -52.57
CA PRO A 44 95.87 111.50 -52.33
C PRO A 44 95.66 110.54 -53.49
N ASP A 45 95.55 109.24 -53.21
CA ASP A 45 95.36 108.19 -54.21
C ASP A 45 94.02 107.48 -53.96
N ARG A 46 93.00 107.96 -54.67
CA ARG A 46 91.63 107.41 -54.58
C ARG A 46 91.52 106.04 -55.22
N ASP A 47 92.26 105.80 -56.30
CA ASP A 47 92.19 104.53 -57.02
C ASP A 47 92.81 103.42 -56.16
N PHE A 48 93.92 103.71 -55.47
CA PHE A 48 94.50 102.81 -54.46
C PHE A 48 93.53 102.51 -53.31
N ALA A 49 92.80 103.52 -52.81
CA ALA A 49 91.83 103.30 -51.74
C ALA A 49 90.60 102.48 -52.17
N ILE A 50 90.14 102.64 -53.41
CA ILE A 50 89.04 101.84 -53.97
C ILE A 50 89.49 100.39 -54.15
N ASP A 51 90.70 100.15 -54.66
CA ASP A 51 91.27 98.81 -54.76
C ASP A 51 91.42 98.14 -53.38
N LEU A 52 91.76 98.91 -52.35
CA LEU A 52 91.90 98.38 -50.99
C LEU A 52 90.56 98.03 -50.32
N LEU A 53 89.46 98.68 -50.69
CA LEU A 53 88.11 98.44 -50.14
C LEU A 53 87.25 97.49 -50.98
N PHE A 54 87.52 97.37 -52.28
CA PHE A 54 86.68 96.58 -53.20
C PHE A 54 87.47 95.66 -54.13
N GLY A 55 88.80 95.65 -54.04
CA GLY A 55 89.67 94.77 -54.81
C GLY A 55 89.80 93.35 -54.22
N GLU A 56 90.70 92.57 -54.82
CA GLU A 56 90.92 91.17 -54.44
C GLU A 56 91.41 91.01 -52.98
N ARG A 57 92.13 92.00 -52.45
CA ARG A 57 92.61 91.96 -51.05
C ARG A 57 91.47 92.04 -50.03
N TYR A 58 90.49 92.91 -50.26
CA TYR A 58 89.34 93.06 -49.36
C TYR A 58 88.45 91.81 -49.37
N THR A 59 88.19 91.27 -50.57
CA THR A 59 87.40 90.04 -50.72
C THR A 59 88.11 88.83 -50.12
N ALA A 60 89.44 88.74 -50.23
CA ALA A 60 90.24 87.71 -49.59
C ALA A 60 90.21 87.78 -48.05
N GLU A 61 90.31 88.98 -47.45
CA GLU A 61 90.20 89.13 -45.99
C GLU A 61 88.77 88.85 -45.49
N LYS A 62 87.73 89.25 -46.23
CA LYS A 62 86.34 88.88 -45.91
C LYS A 62 86.13 87.35 -45.97
N ALA A 63 86.73 86.67 -46.94
CA ALA A 63 86.72 85.22 -47.03
C ALA A 63 87.46 84.56 -45.84
N ARG A 64 88.57 85.15 -45.37
CA ARG A 64 89.30 84.72 -44.17
C ARG A 64 88.48 84.85 -42.89
N ILE A 65 87.61 85.85 -42.79
CA ILE A 65 86.68 86.01 -41.65
C ILE A 65 85.57 84.95 -41.72
N MET A 66 85.03 84.69 -42.91
CA MET A 66 83.91 83.76 -43.11
C MET A 66 84.31 82.29 -42.99
N ALA A 67 85.55 81.92 -43.32
CA ALA A 67 85.98 80.52 -43.28
C ALA A 67 85.83 79.86 -41.88
N PRO A 68 86.30 80.48 -40.77
CA PRO A 68 86.07 79.92 -39.43
C PRO A 68 84.59 79.93 -38.99
N ILE A 69 83.79 80.92 -39.40
CA ILE A 69 82.35 80.96 -39.08
C ILE A 69 81.61 79.82 -39.78
N SER A 70 81.87 79.61 -41.07
CA SER A 70 81.29 78.50 -41.85
C SER A 70 81.76 77.14 -41.32
N GLN A 71 82.96 77.05 -40.77
CA GLN A 71 83.43 75.84 -40.09
C GLN A 71 82.72 75.63 -38.75
N PHE A 72 82.55 76.69 -37.94
CA PHE A 72 81.79 76.64 -36.70
C PHE A 72 80.34 76.21 -36.92
N MET A 73 79.64 76.80 -37.90
CA MET A 73 78.25 76.44 -38.21
C MET A 73 78.13 74.97 -38.63
N ARG A 74 79.05 74.48 -39.48
CA ARG A 74 79.07 73.05 -39.86
C ARG A 74 79.31 72.12 -38.68
N GLU A 75 80.21 72.47 -37.76
CA GLU A 75 80.46 71.66 -36.56
C GLU A 75 79.27 71.67 -35.61
N LEU A 76 78.61 72.83 -35.46
CA LEU A 76 77.41 72.97 -34.64
C LEU A 76 76.23 72.19 -35.22
N ASP A 77 76.01 72.27 -36.54
CA ASP A 77 75.00 71.48 -37.25
C ASP A 77 75.30 69.99 -37.12
N HIS A 78 76.55 69.57 -37.30
CA HIS A 78 76.95 68.17 -37.14
C HIS A 78 76.72 67.67 -35.72
N ARG A 79 77.10 68.44 -34.69
CA ARG A 79 76.83 68.10 -33.28
C ARG A 79 75.34 68.05 -32.98
N THR A 80 74.57 68.99 -33.51
CA THR A 80 73.12 69.05 -33.29
C THR A 80 72.43 67.86 -33.94
N GLU A 81 72.79 67.54 -35.19
CA GLU A 81 72.25 66.40 -35.93
C GLU A 81 72.60 65.06 -35.26
N THR A 82 73.86 64.89 -34.84
CA THR A 82 74.30 63.67 -34.13
C THR A 82 73.63 63.53 -32.77
N THR A 83 73.50 64.62 -32.00
CA THR A 83 72.78 64.62 -30.71
C THR A 83 71.31 64.29 -30.91
N MET A 84 70.66 64.88 -31.92
CA MET A 84 69.26 64.64 -32.25
C MET A 84 69.03 63.18 -32.68
N LYS A 85 69.87 62.64 -33.58
CA LYS A 85 69.84 61.23 -33.99
C LYS A 85 70.02 60.28 -32.81
N ASN A 86 70.97 60.58 -31.92
CA ASN A 86 71.21 59.77 -30.72
C ASN A 86 70.02 59.79 -29.75
N LEU A 87 69.41 60.96 -29.51
CA LEU A 87 68.21 61.07 -28.68
C LEU A 87 67.01 60.36 -29.31
N GLN A 88 66.81 60.50 -30.63
CA GLN A 88 65.76 59.82 -31.37
C GLN A 88 65.93 58.29 -31.30
N SER A 89 67.15 57.78 -31.48
CA SER A 89 67.43 56.34 -31.35
C SER A 89 67.17 55.83 -29.93
N LYS A 90 67.63 56.55 -28.89
CA LYS A 90 67.35 56.19 -27.49
C LYS A 90 65.85 56.19 -27.20
N PHE A 91 65.11 57.17 -27.71
CA PHE A 91 63.66 57.25 -27.54
C PHE A 91 62.93 56.08 -28.23
N GLN A 92 63.32 55.73 -29.46
CA GLN A 92 62.78 54.56 -30.16
C GLN A 92 63.07 53.24 -29.41
N GLN A 93 64.29 53.07 -28.89
CA GLN A 93 64.65 51.91 -28.07
C GLN A 93 63.79 51.83 -26.80
N GLN A 94 63.56 52.95 -26.11
CA GLN A 94 62.71 52.99 -24.91
C GLN A 94 61.25 52.62 -25.24
N ILE A 95 60.69 53.14 -26.33
CA ILE A 95 59.33 52.77 -26.77
C ILE A 95 59.24 51.27 -27.03
N LEU A 96 60.21 50.69 -27.73
CA LEU A 96 60.22 49.26 -28.04
C LEU A 96 60.30 48.41 -26.76
N LEU A 97 61.10 48.81 -25.78
CA LEU A 97 61.19 48.15 -24.48
C LEU A 97 59.87 48.20 -23.71
N ILE A 98 59.23 49.38 -23.64
CA ILE A 98 57.93 49.55 -22.96
C ILE A 98 56.85 48.71 -23.65
N LEU A 99 56.80 48.73 -24.99
CA LEU A 99 55.85 47.91 -25.75
C LEU A 99 56.09 46.42 -25.53
N GLY A 100 57.36 45.98 -25.49
CA GLY A 100 57.73 44.61 -25.17
C GLY A 100 57.27 44.18 -23.78
N MET A 101 57.49 45.04 -22.77
CA MET A 101 56.98 44.80 -21.41
C MET A 101 55.45 44.70 -21.38
N LEU A 102 54.75 45.60 -22.06
CA LEU A 102 53.28 45.61 -22.11
C LEU A 102 52.72 44.35 -22.80
N CYS A 103 53.29 43.95 -23.95
CA CYS A 103 52.92 42.70 -24.64
C CYS A 103 53.20 41.46 -23.79
N SER A 104 54.34 41.43 -23.09
CA SER A 104 54.66 40.32 -22.17
C SER A 104 53.68 40.23 -21.00
N GLY A 105 53.27 41.37 -20.44
CA GLY A 105 52.25 41.44 -19.39
C GLY A 105 50.89 40.95 -19.86
N LEU A 106 50.45 41.38 -21.05
CA LEU A 106 49.22 40.90 -21.67
C LEU A 106 49.26 39.38 -21.94
N LEU A 107 50.41 38.86 -22.39
CA LEU A 107 50.59 37.43 -22.62
C LEU A 107 50.47 36.62 -21.33
N VAL A 108 51.10 37.07 -20.24
CA VAL A 108 51.00 36.42 -18.93
C VAL A 108 49.54 36.41 -18.44
N VAL A 109 48.82 37.53 -18.57
CA VAL A 109 47.40 37.61 -18.19
C VAL A 109 46.54 36.67 -19.05
N ALA A 110 46.79 36.61 -20.36
CA ALA A 110 46.07 35.71 -21.25
C ALA A 110 46.32 34.23 -20.90
N VAL A 111 47.57 33.85 -20.65
CA VAL A 111 47.95 32.49 -20.23
C VAL A 111 47.34 32.14 -18.87
N ALA A 112 47.40 33.04 -17.90
CA ALA A 112 46.79 32.84 -16.58
C ALA A 112 45.27 32.67 -16.66
N THR A 113 44.60 33.48 -17.50
CA THR A 113 43.14 33.37 -17.72
C THR A 113 42.79 32.05 -18.39
N ALA A 114 43.56 31.63 -19.39
CA ALA A 114 43.36 30.34 -20.06
C ALA A 114 43.59 29.16 -19.10
N TYR A 115 44.62 29.23 -18.25
CA TYR A 115 44.90 28.26 -17.21
C TYR A 115 43.75 28.16 -16.19
N MET A 116 43.29 29.29 -15.65
CA MET A 116 42.19 29.34 -14.68
C MET A 116 40.89 28.80 -15.30
N ARG A 117 40.61 29.14 -16.55
CA ARG A 117 39.41 28.64 -17.26
C ARG A 117 39.45 27.12 -17.44
N ARG A 118 40.61 26.58 -17.84
CA ARG A 118 40.78 25.15 -18.13
C ARG A 118 40.84 24.29 -16.86
N ASN A 119 41.57 24.74 -15.84
CA ASN A 119 41.88 23.91 -14.67
C ASN A 119 40.98 24.16 -13.45
N ILE A 120 40.21 25.26 -13.44
CA ILE A 120 39.34 25.63 -12.31
C ILE A 120 37.88 25.79 -12.74
N LEU A 121 37.58 26.79 -13.59
CA LEU A 121 36.19 27.11 -13.93
C LEU A 121 35.46 25.98 -14.67
N HIS A 122 36.12 25.33 -15.64
CA HIS A 122 35.48 24.27 -16.41
C HIS A 122 35.17 23.02 -15.54
N PRO A 123 36.11 22.47 -14.75
CA PRO A 123 35.82 21.40 -13.81
C PRO A 123 34.73 21.73 -12.78
N LEU A 124 34.73 22.94 -12.20
CA LEU A 124 33.70 23.35 -11.24
C LEU A 124 32.31 23.42 -11.86
N ASN A 125 32.18 23.99 -13.06
CA ASN A 125 30.91 24.02 -13.78
C ASN A 125 30.43 22.62 -14.15
N TYR A 126 31.35 21.72 -14.47
CA TYR A 126 31.04 20.32 -14.75
C TYR A 126 30.51 19.60 -13.50
N LEU A 127 31.19 19.73 -12.36
CA LEU A 127 30.72 19.22 -11.07
C LEU A 127 29.34 19.74 -10.70
N SER A 128 29.11 21.05 -10.85
CA SER A 128 27.82 21.67 -10.57
C SER A 128 26.68 21.09 -11.43
N ARG A 129 26.94 20.85 -12.72
CA ARG A 129 25.96 20.22 -13.61
C ARG A 129 25.66 18.78 -13.19
N GLN A 130 26.68 18.00 -12.85
CA GLN A 130 26.49 16.62 -12.40
C GLN A 130 25.74 16.55 -11.06
N ALA A 131 26.04 17.46 -10.12
CA ALA A 131 25.28 17.61 -8.87
C ALA A 131 23.81 17.91 -9.13
N SER A 132 23.50 18.78 -10.09
CA SER A 132 22.12 19.07 -10.50
C SER A 132 21.44 17.84 -11.14
N SER A 133 22.17 17.06 -11.94
CA SER A 133 21.64 15.81 -12.51
C SER A 133 21.33 14.75 -11.45
N ILE A 134 22.16 14.61 -10.41
CA ILE A 134 21.87 13.75 -9.26
C ILE A 134 20.62 14.24 -8.52
N ALA A 135 20.51 15.56 -8.28
CA ALA A 135 19.33 16.14 -7.64
C ALA A 135 18.03 15.92 -8.45
N GLN A 136 18.14 15.74 -9.77
CA GLN A 136 17.02 15.41 -10.66
C GLN A 136 16.76 13.89 -10.79
N GLY A 137 17.49 13.04 -10.07
CA GLY A 137 17.27 11.60 -10.02
C GLY A 137 18.18 10.76 -10.93
N SER A 138 19.22 11.35 -11.54
CA SER A 138 20.17 10.64 -12.40
C SER A 138 21.43 10.22 -11.63
N TYR A 139 21.32 9.17 -10.83
CA TYR A 139 22.36 8.72 -9.88
C TYR A 139 23.50 7.91 -10.50
N SER A 140 23.36 7.47 -11.76
CA SER A 140 24.42 6.77 -12.51
C SER A 140 25.46 7.73 -13.10
N THR A 141 25.25 9.04 -12.96
CA THR A 141 26.20 10.05 -13.42
C THR A 141 27.50 9.98 -12.61
N ARG A 142 28.62 10.21 -13.30
CA ARG A 142 29.95 10.25 -12.70
C ARG A 142 30.69 11.49 -13.18
N CYS A 143 31.56 12.01 -12.31
CA CYS A 143 32.45 13.12 -12.58
C CYS A 143 33.84 12.56 -12.89
N ASP A 144 34.23 12.56 -14.16
CA ASP A 144 35.61 12.26 -14.55
C ASP A 144 36.37 13.57 -14.75
N ILE A 145 37.21 13.91 -13.78
CA ILE A 145 37.98 15.16 -13.75
C ILE A 145 39.46 14.80 -13.80
N SER A 146 40.10 15.04 -14.94
CA SER A 146 41.49 14.63 -15.18
C SER A 146 42.55 15.61 -14.64
N THR A 147 42.18 16.58 -13.80
CA THR A 147 43.12 17.55 -13.22
C THR A 147 43.83 16.95 -12.01
N HIS A 148 45.12 17.25 -11.80
CA HIS A 148 45.89 16.72 -10.66
C HIS A 148 45.85 17.72 -9.48
N ASN A 149 44.65 18.07 -9.01
CA ASN A 149 44.42 19.04 -7.94
C ASN A 149 43.26 18.63 -7.03
N GLU A 150 42.98 19.42 -6.00
CA GLU A 150 41.93 19.19 -5.00
C GLU A 150 40.51 19.11 -5.61
N ILE A 151 40.31 19.66 -6.82
CA ILE A 151 39.03 19.55 -7.54
C ILE A 151 38.80 18.11 -8.02
N ALA A 152 39.86 17.38 -8.37
CA ALA A 152 39.73 15.97 -8.73
C ALA A 152 39.45 15.09 -7.51
N GLU A 153 40.01 15.42 -6.35
CA GLU A 153 39.65 14.79 -5.08
C GLU A 153 38.15 14.99 -4.78
N LEU A 154 37.65 16.23 -4.89
CA LEU A 154 36.23 16.53 -4.75
C LEU A 154 35.36 15.78 -5.77
N GLY A 155 35.84 15.62 -7.01
CA GLY A 155 35.16 14.81 -8.02
C GLY A 155 35.10 13.33 -7.67
N SER A 156 36.15 12.79 -7.04
CA SER A 156 36.18 11.41 -6.57
C SER A 156 35.27 11.19 -5.36
N ASP A 157 35.24 12.13 -4.41
CA ASP A 157 34.31 12.08 -3.27
C ASP A 157 32.86 12.16 -3.74
N PHE A 158 32.60 13.03 -4.72
CA PHE A 158 31.29 13.12 -5.35
C PHE A 158 30.88 11.79 -6.02
N ASN A 159 31.81 11.11 -6.70
CA ASN A 159 31.55 9.79 -7.28
C ASN A 159 31.24 8.75 -6.20
N THR A 160 31.97 8.76 -5.10
CA THR A 160 31.75 7.86 -3.96
C THR A 160 30.36 8.07 -3.35
N MET A 161 29.95 9.34 -3.18
CA MET A 161 28.59 9.68 -2.74
C MET A 161 27.53 9.23 -3.74
N ALA A 162 27.74 9.48 -5.04
CA ALA A 162 26.82 9.06 -6.10
C ALA A 162 26.64 7.53 -6.13
N GLU A 163 27.72 6.77 -5.99
CA GLU A 163 27.71 5.32 -5.91
C GLU A 163 26.96 4.81 -4.67
N ALA A 164 27.19 5.43 -3.50
CA ALA A 164 26.46 5.09 -2.27
C ALA A 164 24.95 5.31 -2.42
N ILE A 165 24.54 6.45 -3.00
CA ILE A 165 23.13 6.78 -3.25
C ILE A 165 22.51 5.80 -4.27
N GLU A 166 23.20 5.52 -5.38
CA GLU A 166 22.73 4.57 -6.39
C GLU A 166 22.52 3.18 -5.78
N HIS A 167 23.47 2.72 -4.98
CA HIS A 167 23.37 1.44 -4.27
C HIS A 167 22.19 1.43 -3.27
N GLU A 168 21.98 2.50 -2.51
CA GLU A 168 20.82 2.61 -1.60
C GLU A 168 19.49 2.61 -2.35
N ILE A 169 19.40 3.28 -3.50
CA ILE A 169 18.17 3.30 -4.31
C ILE A 169 17.87 1.92 -4.89
N ILE A 170 18.88 1.21 -5.40
CA ILE A 170 18.72 -0.17 -5.87
C ILE A 170 18.25 -1.06 -4.73
N LYS A 171 18.87 -0.96 -3.56
CA LYS A 171 18.49 -1.73 -2.38
C LYS A 171 17.08 -1.40 -1.91
N LEU A 172 16.69 -0.13 -1.88
CA LEU A 172 15.35 0.32 -1.51
C LEU A 172 14.30 -0.20 -2.49
N LYS A 173 14.60 -0.20 -3.79
CA LYS A 173 13.72 -0.78 -4.81
C LYS A 173 13.52 -2.29 -4.58
N GLN A 174 14.59 -3.04 -4.32
CA GLN A 174 14.51 -4.47 -4.00
C GLN A 174 13.69 -4.73 -2.73
N VAL A 175 13.92 -3.96 -1.66
CA VAL A 175 13.14 -4.06 -0.41
C VAL A 175 11.67 -3.75 -0.65
N LYS A 176 11.36 -2.72 -1.43
CA LYS A 176 9.99 -2.34 -1.79
C LYS A 176 9.28 -3.46 -2.56
N GLU A 177 9.95 -4.05 -3.55
CA GLU A 177 9.41 -5.17 -4.33
C GLU A 177 9.16 -6.40 -3.42
N SER A 178 10.12 -6.75 -2.55
CA SER A 178 9.96 -7.84 -1.59
C SER A 178 8.82 -7.59 -0.59
N LEU A 179 8.68 -6.37 -0.09
CA LEU A 179 7.59 -5.98 0.81
C LEU A 179 6.23 -6.08 0.11
N HIS A 180 6.16 -5.68 -1.16
CA HIS A 180 4.92 -5.74 -1.95
C HIS A 180 4.46 -7.19 -2.14
N GLU A 181 5.36 -8.13 -2.45
CA GLU A 181 5.03 -9.56 -2.55
C GLU A 181 4.55 -10.12 -1.20
N ARG A 182 5.24 -9.82 -0.09
CA ARG A 182 4.80 -10.25 1.26
C ARG A 182 3.42 -9.71 1.64
N LEU A 183 3.10 -8.47 1.25
CA LEU A 183 1.78 -7.89 1.50
C LEU A 183 0.68 -8.61 0.71
N LYS A 184 0.95 -9.03 -0.54
CA LYS A 184 0.00 -9.83 -1.32
C LYS A 184 -0.32 -11.15 -0.61
N GLU A 185 0.71 -11.87 -0.16
CA GLU A 185 0.56 -13.14 0.57
C GLU A 185 -0.25 -12.97 1.87
N LEU A 186 0.13 -11.99 2.70
CA LEU A 186 -0.57 -11.72 3.96
C LEU A 186 -2.03 -11.34 3.75
N ASN A 187 -2.31 -10.51 2.74
CA ASN A 187 -3.67 -10.11 2.41
C ASN A 187 -4.49 -11.30 1.89
N CYS A 188 -3.86 -12.20 1.11
CA CYS A 188 -4.48 -13.44 0.66
C CYS A 188 -4.90 -14.31 1.85
N PHE A 189 -3.97 -14.63 2.75
CA PHE A 189 -4.25 -15.44 3.94
C PHE A 189 -5.32 -14.82 4.83
N TYR A 190 -5.20 -13.53 5.12
CA TYR A 190 -6.14 -12.83 5.99
C TYR A 190 -7.56 -12.83 5.39
N SER A 191 -7.68 -12.51 4.10
CA SER A 191 -8.99 -12.43 3.45
C SER A 191 -9.65 -13.80 3.33
N ILE A 192 -8.89 -14.84 2.99
CA ILE A 192 -9.39 -16.22 2.93
C ILE A 192 -9.84 -16.70 4.32
N ARG A 193 -8.99 -16.51 5.35
CA ARG A 193 -9.32 -16.94 6.71
C ARG A 193 -10.54 -16.21 7.26
N ARG A 194 -10.69 -14.91 6.95
CA ARG A 194 -11.90 -14.14 7.29
C ARG A 194 -13.14 -14.66 6.56
N GLY A 195 -13.04 -14.99 5.27
CA GLY A 195 -14.15 -15.59 4.52
C GLY A 195 -14.58 -16.95 5.06
N MET A 196 -13.66 -17.70 5.66
CA MET A 196 -13.93 -19.00 6.29
C MET A 196 -14.73 -18.90 7.61
N GLU A 197 -14.84 -17.75 8.27
CA GLU A 197 -15.48 -17.69 9.60
C GLU A 197 -16.99 -18.01 9.57
N ALA A 198 -17.71 -17.61 8.52
CA ALA A 198 -19.17 -17.75 8.47
C ALA A 198 -19.72 -18.25 7.13
N GLY A 199 -18.86 -18.46 6.12
CA GLY A 199 -19.31 -18.78 4.77
C GLY A 199 -19.78 -20.22 4.59
N SER A 200 -20.63 -20.43 3.58
CA SER A 200 -20.87 -21.75 2.97
C SER A 200 -19.62 -22.26 2.23
N LEU A 201 -19.58 -23.54 1.87
CA LEU A 201 -18.45 -24.10 1.13
C LEU A 201 -18.23 -23.35 -0.20
N GLU A 202 -19.30 -23.02 -0.89
CA GLU A 202 -19.32 -22.26 -2.14
C GLU A 202 -18.72 -20.86 -1.95
N GLU A 203 -19.09 -20.15 -0.88
CA GLU A 203 -18.58 -18.81 -0.56
C GLU A 203 -17.10 -18.83 -0.18
N VAL A 204 -16.67 -19.85 0.57
CA VAL A 204 -15.26 -20.05 0.92
C VAL A 204 -14.44 -20.33 -0.35
N CYS A 205 -14.89 -21.24 -1.22
CA CYS A 205 -14.24 -21.49 -2.50
C CYS A 205 -14.17 -20.22 -3.37
N GLY A 206 -15.25 -19.45 -3.45
CA GLY A 206 -15.27 -18.16 -4.16
C GLY A 206 -14.26 -17.15 -3.60
N THR A 207 -14.16 -17.05 -2.27
CA THR A 207 -13.19 -16.18 -1.59
C THR A 207 -11.76 -16.62 -1.89
N ILE A 208 -11.49 -17.94 -1.83
CA ILE A 208 -10.20 -18.51 -2.21
C ILE A 208 -9.88 -18.14 -3.66
N PHE A 209 -10.83 -18.25 -4.59
CA PHE A 209 -10.58 -17.89 -5.98
C PHE A 209 -10.17 -16.44 -6.15
N VAL A 210 -10.91 -15.49 -5.57
CA VAL A 210 -10.62 -14.06 -5.71
C VAL A 210 -9.24 -13.72 -5.15
N HIS A 211 -8.94 -14.18 -3.95
CA HIS A 211 -7.73 -13.76 -3.24
C HIS A 211 -6.48 -14.55 -3.63
N LEU A 212 -6.60 -15.84 -3.92
CA LEU A 212 -5.47 -16.65 -4.39
C LEU A 212 -5.06 -16.24 -5.80
N ILE A 213 -6.00 -16.01 -6.73
CA ILE A 213 -5.69 -15.50 -8.07
C ILE A 213 -4.97 -14.16 -8.01
N ALA A 214 -5.45 -13.23 -7.17
CA ALA A 214 -4.83 -11.92 -7.01
C ALA A 214 -3.42 -11.97 -6.41
N ALA A 215 -3.09 -13.03 -5.67
CA ALA A 215 -1.79 -13.24 -5.06
C ALA A 215 -0.79 -13.98 -5.98
N MET A 216 -1.26 -14.62 -7.05
CA MET A 216 -0.38 -15.26 -8.03
C MET A 216 0.48 -14.23 -8.76
N ARG A 217 1.66 -14.65 -9.24
CA ARG A 217 2.54 -13.81 -10.08
C ARG A 217 1.84 -13.30 -11.34
N PHE A 218 0.97 -14.12 -11.94
CA PHE A 218 0.24 -13.78 -13.17
C PHE A 218 -1.29 -13.98 -13.00
N PRO A 219 -2.00 -13.06 -12.32
CA PRO A 219 -3.42 -13.22 -12.00
C PRO A 219 -4.32 -13.44 -13.23
N HIS A 220 -4.07 -12.72 -14.33
CA HIS A 220 -4.92 -12.73 -15.53
C HIS A 220 -4.96 -14.07 -16.28
N ILE A 221 -3.96 -14.92 -16.06
CA ILE A 221 -3.85 -16.24 -16.67
C ILE A 221 -3.90 -17.35 -15.62
N SER A 222 -4.18 -17.01 -14.35
CA SER A 222 -4.33 -17.98 -13.26
C SER A 222 -5.73 -18.51 -13.21
N SER A 223 -5.85 -19.83 -13.11
CA SER A 223 -7.10 -20.51 -12.86
C SER A 223 -6.93 -21.52 -11.73
N ILE A 224 -7.99 -21.67 -10.94
CA ILE A 224 -8.00 -22.52 -9.77
C ILE A 224 -9.12 -23.54 -9.91
N ARG A 225 -8.81 -24.78 -9.53
CA ARG A 225 -9.77 -25.85 -9.35
C ARG A 225 -9.65 -26.36 -7.91
N ILE A 226 -10.77 -26.39 -7.20
CA ILE A 226 -10.90 -27.03 -5.90
C ILE A 226 -11.82 -28.23 -6.07
N GLU A 227 -11.32 -29.42 -5.77
CA GLU A 227 -12.09 -30.66 -5.78
C GLU A 227 -12.23 -31.16 -4.34
N LEU A 228 -13.46 -31.36 -3.88
CA LEU A 228 -13.79 -31.75 -2.51
C LEU A 228 -14.93 -32.76 -2.54
N ASP A 229 -14.70 -33.97 -2.03
CA ASP A 229 -15.74 -35.02 -1.93
C ASP A 229 -16.53 -35.24 -3.25
N GLY A 230 -15.80 -35.30 -4.37
CA GLY A 230 -16.38 -35.46 -5.71
C GLY A 230 -17.06 -34.21 -6.31
N LYS A 231 -17.17 -33.11 -5.56
CA LYS A 231 -17.63 -31.81 -6.08
C LYS A 231 -16.46 -30.99 -6.60
N GLN A 232 -16.64 -30.38 -7.76
CA GLN A 232 -15.63 -29.52 -8.38
C GLN A 232 -16.09 -28.06 -8.40
N PHE A 233 -15.21 -27.18 -7.91
CA PHE A 233 -15.35 -25.73 -7.95
C PHE A 233 -14.24 -25.17 -8.84
N VAL A 234 -14.58 -24.30 -9.78
CA VAL A 234 -13.62 -23.72 -10.74
C VAL A 234 -13.79 -22.20 -10.85
N SER A 235 -12.69 -21.47 -10.97
CA SER A 235 -12.70 -20.00 -10.95
C SER A 235 -13.00 -19.32 -12.28
N ASN A 236 -12.76 -19.96 -13.44
CA ASN A 236 -13.02 -19.48 -14.82
C ASN A 236 -13.05 -20.66 -15.82
N GLN A 237 -13.41 -20.45 -17.10
CA GLN A 237 -13.43 -21.49 -18.16
C GLN A 237 -12.10 -22.27 -18.16
N TYR A 238 -12.18 -23.49 -17.64
CA TYR A 238 -11.07 -24.42 -17.44
C TYR A 238 -10.71 -25.04 -18.79
N ASP A 239 -9.48 -24.85 -19.25
CA ASP A 239 -8.92 -25.61 -20.36
C ASP A 239 -8.03 -26.73 -19.80
N GLN A 240 -8.22 -27.96 -20.28
CA GLN A 240 -7.76 -29.16 -19.56
C GLN A 240 -6.27 -29.45 -19.70
N ASP A 241 -5.59 -28.79 -20.65
CA ASP A 241 -4.24 -29.13 -21.08
C ASP A 241 -3.21 -28.04 -20.75
N HIS A 242 -2.74 -28.01 -19.50
CA HIS A 242 -1.59 -27.17 -19.12
C HIS A 242 -0.47 -28.00 -18.50
N ALA A 243 0.74 -27.81 -19.01
CA ALA A 243 1.93 -28.61 -18.68
C ALA A 243 2.49 -28.38 -17.26
N ARG A 244 2.12 -27.28 -16.58
CA ARG A 244 2.58 -26.97 -15.22
C ARG A 244 1.40 -26.59 -14.33
N ARG A 245 1.32 -27.26 -13.18
CA ARG A 245 0.31 -27.02 -12.15
C ARG A 245 0.95 -27.07 -10.77
N LEU A 246 0.48 -26.22 -9.87
CA LEU A 246 0.68 -26.35 -8.44
C LEU A 246 -0.51 -27.09 -7.86
N GLN A 247 -0.28 -28.01 -6.93
CA GLN A 247 -1.35 -28.76 -6.31
C GLN A 247 -1.03 -29.08 -4.86
N LYS A 248 -2.06 -29.10 -4.03
CA LYS A 248 -2.00 -29.53 -2.64
C LYS A 248 -3.18 -30.44 -2.35
N GLN A 249 -2.89 -31.56 -1.70
CA GLN A 249 -3.92 -32.46 -1.18
C GLN A 249 -4.52 -31.87 0.09
N ILE A 250 -5.84 -31.82 0.14
CA ILE A 250 -6.59 -31.36 1.30
C ILE A 250 -6.89 -32.57 2.18
N MET A 251 -6.45 -32.50 3.43
CA MET A 251 -6.58 -33.55 4.42
C MET A 251 -7.65 -33.16 5.45
N VAL A 252 -8.59 -34.07 5.71
CA VAL A 252 -9.66 -33.91 6.71
C VAL A 252 -9.65 -35.16 7.59
N TYR A 253 -9.43 -35.00 8.89
CA TYR A 253 -9.22 -36.07 9.86
C TYR A 253 -8.12 -37.06 9.43
N GLY A 254 -7.04 -36.55 8.84
CA GLY A 254 -5.93 -37.35 8.33
C GLY A 254 -6.23 -38.19 7.08
N LYS A 255 -7.42 -38.03 6.48
CA LYS A 255 -7.79 -38.68 5.21
C LYS A 255 -7.79 -37.66 4.07
N ALA A 256 -7.38 -38.12 2.89
CA ALA A 256 -7.49 -37.34 1.67
C ALA A 256 -8.96 -37.04 1.36
N TYR A 257 -9.32 -35.76 1.34
CA TYR A 257 -10.68 -35.29 1.08
C TYR A 257 -10.82 -34.63 -0.30
N GLY A 258 -9.71 -34.14 -0.85
CA GLY A 258 -9.74 -33.37 -2.07
C GLY A 258 -8.40 -32.79 -2.48
N TRP A 259 -8.42 -31.92 -3.48
CA TRP A 259 -7.25 -31.24 -4.02
C TRP A 259 -7.57 -29.78 -4.31
N ILE A 260 -6.64 -28.89 -4.01
CA ILE A 260 -6.59 -27.55 -4.58
C ILE A 260 -5.50 -27.54 -5.65
N ILE A 261 -5.85 -27.08 -6.84
CA ILE A 261 -4.99 -27.11 -8.03
C ILE A 261 -5.00 -25.72 -8.66
N VAL A 262 -3.82 -25.16 -8.89
CA VAL A 262 -3.61 -23.87 -9.54
C VAL A 262 -2.80 -24.08 -10.80
N PHE A 263 -3.21 -23.47 -11.91
CA PHE A 263 -2.53 -23.58 -13.19
C PHE A 263 -2.48 -22.23 -13.90
N TYR A 264 -1.43 -22.04 -14.71
CA TYR A 264 -1.33 -20.92 -15.64
C TYR A 264 -1.79 -21.35 -17.02
N ARG A 265 -2.57 -20.48 -17.68
CA ARG A 265 -3.07 -20.73 -19.05
C ARG A 265 -1.99 -20.73 -20.13
N GLU A 266 -0.87 -20.10 -19.85
CA GLU A 266 0.30 -20.06 -20.72
C GLU A 266 1.47 -20.78 -20.05
N ASP A 267 2.42 -21.29 -20.83
CA ASP A 267 3.65 -21.89 -20.28
C ASP A 267 4.53 -20.82 -19.61
N ARG A 268 4.27 -20.57 -18.33
CA ARG A 268 4.95 -19.61 -17.48
C ARG A 268 5.52 -20.32 -16.24
N PRO A 269 6.72 -19.94 -15.77
CA PRO A 269 7.27 -20.48 -14.54
C PRO A 269 6.58 -19.89 -13.30
N PHE A 270 6.16 -20.77 -12.38
CA PHE A 270 5.78 -20.42 -11.01
C PHE A 270 7.00 -19.93 -10.20
N LEU A 271 6.75 -19.12 -9.16
CA LEU A 271 7.72 -18.80 -8.11
C LEU A 271 7.70 -19.93 -7.07
N LEU A 272 8.42 -21.02 -7.36
CA LEU A 272 8.66 -22.11 -6.43
C LEU A 272 9.88 -21.71 -5.58
N PRO A 273 9.70 -21.29 -4.31
CA PRO A 273 8.82 -21.96 -3.33
C PRO A 273 7.59 -21.18 -2.83
N ASP A 274 7.48 -19.88 -3.09
CA ASP A 274 6.51 -18.99 -2.44
C ASP A 274 5.04 -19.32 -2.81
N GLU A 275 4.75 -19.53 -4.10
CA GLU A 275 3.40 -19.82 -4.57
C GLU A 275 2.91 -21.21 -4.10
N GLN A 276 3.83 -22.18 -3.97
CA GLN A 276 3.48 -23.49 -3.40
C GLN A 276 3.18 -23.37 -1.90
N ASN A 277 3.95 -22.58 -1.15
CA ASN A 277 3.70 -22.35 0.28
C ASN A 277 2.32 -21.71 0.50
N LEU A 278 1.94 -20.74 -0.33
CA LEU A 278 0.62 -20.11 -0.28
C LEU A 278 -0.50 -21.15 -0.44
N ILE A 279 -0.38 -22.04 -1.42
CA ILE A 279 -1.36 -23.11 -1.69
C ILE A 279 -1.36 -24.16 -0.57
N ASP A 280 -0.19 -24.51 -0.03
CA ASP A 280 -0.05 -25.48 1.06
C ASP A 280 -0.78 -25.01 2.32
N VAL A 281 -0.57 -23.75 2.71
CA VAL A 281 -1.22 -23.13 3.88
C VAL A 281 -2.72 -23.02 3.68
N ILE A 282 -3.17 -22.58 2.49
CA ILE A 282 -4.61 -22.48 2.19
C ILE A 282 -5.26 -23.87 2.21
N GLY A 283 -4.59 -24.88 1.66
CA GLY A 283 -5.07 -26.27 1.66
C GLY A 283 -5.20 -26.84 3.07
N ASP A 284 -4.22 -26.57 3.94
CA ASP A 284 -4.25 -26.99 5.36
C ASP A 284 -5.35 -26.25 6.15
N ASP A 285 -5.51 -24.94 5.93
CA ASP A 285 -6.56 -24.13 6.59
C ASP A 285 -7.96 -24.56 6.12
N LEU A 286 -8.14 -24.86 4.83
CA LEU A 286 -9.39 -25.40 4.29
C LEU A 286 -9.71 -26.79 4.87
N GLY A 287 -8.71 -27.65 5.03
CA GLY A 287 -8.85 -28.95 5.69
C GLY A 287 -9.34 -28.82 7.14
N LYS A 288 -8.69 -27.98 7.95
CA LYS A 288 -9.09 -27.70 9.33
C LYS A 288 -10.49 -27.07 9.43
N TRP A 289 -10.82 -26.19 8.48
CA TRP A 289 -12.14 -25.59 8.42
C TRP A 289 -13.23 -26.63 8.14
N LEU A 290 -12.99 -27.56 7.20
CA LEU A 290 -13.89 -28.68 6.91
C LEU A 290 -14.08 -29.59 8.13
N GLU A 291 -13.00 -29.92 8.85
CA GLU A 291 -13.09 -30.68 10.11
C GLU A 291 -14.01 -29.99 11.11
N ARG A 292 -13.80 -28.68 11.32
CA ARG A 292 -14.63 -27.87 12.22
C ARG A 292 -16.11 -27.86 11.80
N LYS A 293 -16.40 -27.63 10.51
CA LYS A 293 -17.78 -27.61 10.01
C LYS A 293 -18.47 -28.97 10.13
N GLN A 294 -17.76 -30.07 9.88
CA GLN A 294 -18.28 -31.41 10.08
C GLN A 294 -18.54 -31.71 11.57
N ALA A 295 -17.68 -31.23 12.48
CA ALA A 295 -17.88 -31.38 13.92
C ALA A 295 -19.10 -30.58 14.42
N GLU A 296 -19.26 -29.33 13.98
CA GLU A 296 -20.43 -28.48 14.29
C GLU A 296 -21.73 -29.15 13.87
N ALA A 297 -21.79 -29.70 12.65
CA ALA A 297 -22.96 -30.41 12.14
C ALA A 297 -23.28 -31.67 12.96
N ARG A 298 -22.26 -32.44 13.37
CA ARG A 298 -22.45 -33.63 14.22
C ARG A 298 -23.01 -33.28 15.59
N ILE A 299 -22.48 -32.23 16.24
CA ILE A 299 -22.96 -31.77 17.54
C ILE A 299 -24.43 -31.33 17.47
N LEU A 300 -24.81 -30.65 16.38
CA LEU A 300 -26.19 -30.20 16.19
C LEU A 300 -27.15 -31.39 16.07
N VAL A 301 -26.82 -32.38 15.25
CA VAL A 301 -27.62 -33.61 15.09
C VAL A 301 -27.71 -34.38 16.40
N GLU A 302 -26.60 -34.55 17.12
CA GLU A 302 -26.58 -35.23 18.42
C GLU A 302 -27.44 -34.51 19.46
N ARG A 303 -27.41 -33.17 19.46
CA ARG A 303 -28.26 -32.36 20.34
C ARG A 303 -29.74 -32.55 20.02
N GLU A 304 -30.11 -32.54 18.75
CA GLU A 304 -31.50 -32.76 18.32
C GLU A 304 -31.99 -34.16 18.72
N LEU A 305 -31.17 -35.19 18.52
CA LEU A 305 -31.45 -36.55 18.96
C LEU A 305 -31.65 -36.63 20.48
N ARG A 306 -30.77 -36.01 21.27
CA ARG A 306 -30.91 -35.97 22.74
C ARG A 306 -32.23 -35.35 23.19
N VAL A 307 -32.65 -34.25 22.54
CA VAL A 307 -33.92 -33.58 22.87
C VAL A 307 -35.10 -34.49 22.54
N ARG A 308 -35.08 -35.16 21.37
CA ARG A 308 -36.12 -36.13 20.98
C ARG A 308 -36.18 -37.31 21.95
N ASP A 309 -35.04 -37.88 22.33
CA ASP A 309 -34.95 -39.00 23.27
C ASP A 309 -35.45 -38.63 24.68
N ALA A 310 -35.21 -37.38 25.12
CA ALA A 310 -35.75 -36.87 26.37
C ALA A 310 -37.28 -36.79 26.33
N ALA A 311 -37.85 -36.23 25.25
CA ALA A 311 -39.29 -36.11 25.06
C ALA A 311 -40.00 -37.48 25.02
N ILE A 312 -39.43 -38.47 24.31
CA ILE A 312 -39.98 -39.84 24.26
C ILE A 312 -40.00 -40.48 25.65
N ARG A 313 -38.92 -40.34 26.43
CA ARG A 313 -38.84 -40.89 27.79
C ARG A 313 -39.84 -40.25 28.74
N GLU A 314 -40.01 -38.94 28.67
CA GLU A 314 -41.01 -38.22 29.46
C GLU A 314 -42.43 -38.67 29.14
N PHE A 315 -42.75 -38.80 27.85
CA PHE A 315 -44.05 -39.30 27.39
C PHE A 315 -44.31 -40.74 27.87
N ALA A 316 -43.33 -41.64 27.72
CA ALA A 316 -43.44 -43.02 28.20
C ALA A 316 -43.68 -43.09 29.72
N ALA A 317 -42.97 -42.27 30.51
CA ALA A 317 -43.16 -42.19 31.95
C ALA A 317 -44.53 -41.61 32.36
N HIS A 318 -45.11 -40.74 31.53
CA HIS A 318 -46.46 -40.22 31.76
C HIS A 318 -47.53 -41.29 31.49
N VAL A 319 -47.42 -42.03 30.37
CA VAL A 319 -48.33 -43.13 30.03
C VAL A 319 -48.30 -44.23 31.10
N GLU A 320 -47.12 -44.58 31.59
CA GLU A 320 -47.00 -45.62 32.63
C GLU A 320 -47.63 -45.18 33.96
N ARG A 321 -47.47 -43.91 34.34
CA ARG A 321 -48.15 -43.34 35.53
C ARG A 321 -49.67 -43.41 35.40
N MET A 322 -50.21 -43.04 34.24
CA MET A 322 -51.67 -43.14 34.01
C MET A 322 -52.15 -44.59 34.08
N ARG A 323 -51.42 -45.54 33.48
CA ARG A 323 -51.77 -46.97 33.56
C ARG A 323 -51.76 -47.50 35.00
N GLU A 324 -50.80 -47.07 35.80
CA GLU A 324 -50.69 -47.49 37.21
C GLU A 324 -51.81 -46.87 38.07
N GLU A 325 -52.21 -45.63 37.78
CA GLU A 325 -53.36 -44.98 38.41
C GLU A 325 -54.67 -45.71 38.08
N ASP A 326 -54.90 -46.06 36.81
CA ASP A 326 -56.06 -46.86 36.36
C ASP A 326 -56.09 -48.22 37.10
N ARG A 327 -54.95 -48.93 37.17
CA ARG A 327 -54.84 -50.21 37.89
C ARG A 327 -55.18 -50.06 39.38
N LYS A 328 -54.66 -49.02 40.04
CA LYS A 328 -54.95 -48.75 41.46
C LYS A 328 -56.40 -48.35 41.70
N TYR A 329 -57.02 -47.66 40.76
CA TYR A 329 -58.45 -47.34 40.82
C TYR A 329 -59.28 -48.63 40.71
N ILE A 330 -59.05 -49.44 39.67
CA ILE A 330 -59.77 -50.70 39.46
C ILE A 330 -59.62 -51.64 40.65
N ALA A 331 -58.40 -51.81 41.15
CA ALA A 331 -58.15 -52.69 42.30
C ALA A 331 -58.90 -52.22 43.56
N ARG A 332 -58.98 -50.91 43.81
CA ARG A 332 -59.75 -50.36 44.93
C ARG A 332 -61.24 -50.54 44.73
N GLU A 333 -61.78 -50.19 43.57
CA GLU A 333 -63.22 -50.29 43.31
C GLU A 333 -63.72 -51.74 43.40
N ILE A 334 -62.95 -52.68 42.83
CA ILE A 334 -63.25 -54.11 42.93
C ILE A 334 -63.10 -54.61 44.37
N HIS A 335 -62.06 -54.23 45.10
CA HIS A 335 -61.85 -54.74 46.45
C HIS A 335 -62.83 -54.16 47.47
N ASP A 336 -63.07 -52.85 47.43
CA ASP A 336 -63.86 -52.13 48.42
C ASP A 336 -65.36 -52.31 48.15
N GLU A 337 -65.83 -52.13 46.91
CA GLU A 337 -67.27 -52.16 46.62
C GLU A 337 -67.77 -53.60 46.40
N LEU A 338 -67.15 -54.34 45.47
CA LEU A 338 -67.54 -55.72 45.19
C LEU A 338 -67.20 -56.68 46.34
N GLY A 339 -66.04 -56.51 46.98
CA GLY A 339 -65.66 -57.34 48.13
C GLY A 339 -66.64 -57.21 49.31
N GLN A 340 -67.08 -55.99 49.63
CA GLN A 340 -68.08 -55.75 50.67
C GLN A 340 -69.45 -56.33 50.30
N LEU A 341 -69.89 -56.15 49.05
CA LEU A 341 -71.17 -56.69 48.57
C LEU A 341 -71.18 -58.23 48.61
N LEU A 342 -70.09 -58.88 48.19
CA LEU A 342 -69.95 -60.34 48.25
C LEU A 342 -69.90 -60.86 49.69
N ALA A 343 -69.23 -60.15 50.60
CA ALA A 343 -69.20 -60.51 52.02
C ALA A 343 -70.60 -60.40 52.66
N ALA A 344 -71.34 -59.33 52.37
CA ALA A 344 -72.73 -59.15 52.81
C ALA A 344 -73.64 -60.26 52.22
N LEU A 345 -73.47 -60.59 50.95
CA LEU A 345 -74.21 -61.66 50.29
C LEU A 345 -73.92 -63.02 50.94
N HIS A 346 -72.66 -63.31 51.26
CA HIS A 346 -72.27 -64.53 51.98
C HIS A 346 -72.91 -64.64 53.37
N LEU A 347 -73.05 -63.52 54.09
CA LEU A 347 -73.72 -63.47 55.38
C LEU A 347 -75.22 -63.78 55.24
N GLU A 348 -75.91 -63.16 54.29
CA GLU A 348 -77.32 -63.42 54.00
C GLU A 348 -77.57 -64.89 53.60
N ILE A 349 -76.68 -65.48 52.78
CA ILE A 349 -76.72 -66.92 52.44
C ILE A 349 -76.56 -67.79 53.69
N SER A 350 -75.70 -67.40 54.62
CA SER A 350 -75.46 -68.15 55.86
C SER A 350 -76.68 -68.09 56.79
N LEU A 351 -77.39 -66.96 56.81
CA LEU A 351 -78.63 -66.80 57.57
C LEU A 351 -79.75 -67.72 57.05
N LEU A 352 -79.78 -68.04 55.74
CA LEU A 352 -80.73 -69.02 55.17
C LEU A 352 -80.51 -70.45 55.67
N LYS A 353 -79.28 -70.84 56.01
CA LYS A 353 -78.95 -72.21 56.47
C LYS A 353 -79.51 -72.55 57.87
N GLY A 354 -80.10 -71.58 58.58
CA GLY A 354 -80.66 -71.76 59.93
C GLY A 354 -82.16 -71.46 60.07
N VAL A 355 -82.92 -71.39 58.97
CA VAL A 355 -84.36 -71.05 58.98
C VAL A 355 -85.20 -72.12 58.29
N GLU A 356 -85.60 -73.17 59.01
CA GLU A 356 -86.40 -74.25 58.40
C GLU A 356 -87.92 -74.00 58.45
N ASP A 357 -88.44 -73.00 59.19
CA ASP A 357 -89.91 -72.87 59.38
C ASP A 357 -90.48 -71.43 59.46
N ASN A 358 -89.77 -70.42 58.93
CA ASN A 358 -90.29 -69.04 58.90
C ASN A 358 -90.27 -68.42 57.50
N ARG A 359 -91.34 -68.69 56.74
CA ARG A 359 -91.53 -68.24 55.35
C ARG A 359 -91.33 -66.73 55.15
N LYS A 360 -91.77 -65.90 56.10
CA LYS A 360 -91.59 -64.43 56.02
C LYS A 360 -90.12 -64.04 56.12
N ARG A 361 -89.33 -64.71 56.96
CA ARG A 361 -87.91 -64.44 57.14
C ARG A 361 -87.10 -64.89 55.92
N VAL A 362 -87.46 -66.03 55.31
CA VAL A 362 -86.87 -66.50 54.04
C VAL A 362 -87.12 -65.51 52.89
N GLU A 363 -88.33 -64.97 52.78
CA GLU A 363 -88.68 -64.00 51.73
C GLU A 363 -87.86 -62.68 51.86
N ILE A 364 -87.64 -62.21 53.09
CA ILE A 364 -86.83 -61.01 53.38
C ILE A 364 -85.37 -61.24 52.99
N VAL A 365 -84.78 -62.36 53.41
CA VAL A 365 -83.38 -62.68 53.08
C VAL A 365 -83.20 -62.86 51.57
N ARG A 366 -84.15 -63.51 50.89
CA ARG A 366 -84.14 -63.63 49.42
C ARG A 366 -84.16 -62.26 48.73
N ARG A 367 -84.98 -61.34 49.23
CA ARG A 367 -85.06 -59.97 48.69
C ARG A 367 -83.75 -59.22 48.91
N ASN A 368 -83.20 -59.24 50.12
CA ASN A 368 -81.91 -58.60 50.44
C ASN A 368 -80.78 -59.14 49.57
N MET A 369 -80.73 -60.46 49.36
CA MET A 369 -79.75 -61.07 48.45
C MET A 369 -79.90 -60.59 47.01
N SER A 370 -81.14 -60.50 46.50
CA SER A 370 -81.39 -59.97 45.15
C SER A 370 -80.90 -58.52 45.03
N GLU A 371 -81.21 -57.67 46.02
CA GLU A 371 -80.76 -56.27 46.04
C GLU A 371 -79.22 -56.15 46.12
N LEU A 372 -78.54 -57.06 46.83
CA LEU A 372 -77.07 -57.11 46.87
C LEU A 372 -76.46 -57.58 45.55
N VAL A 373 -77.09 -58.54 44.86
CA VAL A 373 -76.67 -58.98 43.52
C VAL A 373 -76.85 -57.86 42.49
N ASP A 374 -77.98 -57.15 42.52
CA ASP A 374 -78.23 -56.02 41.62
C ASP A 374 -77.20 -54.90 41.83
N LYS A 375 -76.85 -54.61 43.10
CA LYS A 375 -75.78 -53.66 43.43
C LYS A 375 -74.41 -54.13 42.95
N ALA A 376 -74.12 -55.42 43.06
CA ALA A 376 -72.86 -55.99 42.57
C ALA A 376 -72.77 -55.91 41.03
N ASP A 377 -73.86 -56.21 40.31
CA ASP A 377 -73.92 -56.06 38.86
C ASP A 377 -73.70 -54.59 38.45
N GLN A 378 -74.31 -53.64 39.16
CA GLN A 378 -74.12 -52.22 38.91
C GLN A 378 -72.67 -51.77 39.16
N SER A 379 -72.02 -52.24 40.23
CA SER A 379 -70.61 -51.96 40.51
C SER A 379 -69.69 -52.51 39.42
N VAL A 380 -69.89 -53.76 38.98
CA VAL A 380 -69.16 -54.34 37.84
C VAL A 380 -69.36 -53.50 36.57
N ARG A 381 -70.58 -53.08 36.28
CA ARG A 381 -70.88 -52.20 35.13
C ARG A 381 -70.16 -50.86 35.23
N ASN A 382 -70.08 -50.26 36.41
CA ASN A 382 -69.37 -48.99 36.61
C ASN A 382 -67.86 -49.13 36.35
N VAL A 383 -67.24 -50.22 36.84
CA VAL A 383 -65.83 -50.54 36.57
C VAL A 383 -65.60 -50.82 35.08
N ALA A 384 -66.50 -51.57 34.46
CA ALA A 384 -66.46 -51.86 33.03
C ALA A 384 -66.59 -50.58 32.20
N GLU A 385 -67.51 -49.67 32.55
CA GLU A 385 -67.71 -48.38 31.87
C GLU A 385 -66.47 -47.47 31.98
N HIS A 386 -65.76 -47.52 33.12
CA HIS A 386 -64.51 -46.80 33.34
C HIS A 386 -63.35 -47.35 32.48
N LEU A 387 -63.31 -48.68 32.30
CA LEU A 387 -62.33 -49.36 31.44
C LEU A 387 -62.63 -49.16 29.95
N ARG A 388 -63.90 -49.36 29.59
CA ARG A 388 -64.45 -49.24 28.24
C ARG A 388 -65.90 -48.73 28.33
N PRO A 389 -66.14 -47.47 27.95
CA PRO A 389 -67.49 -46.92 27.85
C PRO A 389 -68.37 -47.76 26.91
N ALA A 390 -69.52 -48.26 27.39
CA ALA A 390 -70.46 -49.06 26.60
C ALA A 390 -71.02 -48.28 25.39
N SER A 391 -70.99 -46.95 25.45
CA SER A 391 -71.36 -46.09 24.32
C SER A 391 -70.49 -46.29 23.07
N LEU A 392 -69.28 -46.84 23.22
CA LEU A 392 -68.37 -47.18 22.11
C LEU A 392 -68.84 -48.41 21.31
N GLU A 393 -69.69 -49.28 21.87
CA GLU A 393 -70.27 -50.42 21.12
C GLU A 393 -71.19 -49.95 19.99
N LEU A 394 -71.76 -48.74 20.13
CA LEU A 394 -72.61 -48.08 19.13
C LEU A 394 -71.81 -47.20 18.15
N GLY A 395 -70.48 -47.25 18.22
CA GLY A 395 -69.54 -46.46 17.41
C GLY A 395 -69.13 -45.12 18.04
N ILE A 396 -67.94 -44.63 17.63
CA ILE A 396 -67.30 -43.43 18.20
C ILE A 396 -68.18 -42.17 18.13
N ILE A 397 -68.95 -41.99 17.05
CA ILE A 397 -69.81 -40.81 16.87
C ILE A 397 -70.93 -40.79 17.91
N SER A 398 -71.57 -41.95 18.13
CA SER A 398 -72.62 -42.12 19.13
C SER A 398 -72.07 -41.90 20.53
N ALA A 399 -70.87 -42.42 20.80
CA ALA A 399 -70.17 -42.24 22.06
C ALA A 399 -69.86 -40.76 22.34
N LEU A 400 -69.28 -40.05 21.37
CA LEU A 400 -68.93 -38.62 21.51
C LEU A 400 -70.17 -37.74 21.71
N LYS A 401 -71.27 -37.99 20.98
CA LYS A 401 -72.53 -37.26 21.18
C LYS A 401 -73.07 -37.44 22.59
N LYS A 402 -73.11 -38.69 23.07
CA LYS A 402 -73.53 -39.01 24.45
C LYS A 402 -72.64 -38.31 25.48
N LEU A 403 -71.32 -38.36 25.29
CA LEU A 403 -70.35 -37.69 26.15
C LEU A 403 -70.55 -36.17 26.18
N THR A 404 -70.80 -35.53 25.04
CA THR A 404 -71.08 -34.09 24.98
C THR A 404 -72.40 -33.70 25.63
N ASP A 405 -73.43 -34.54 25.49
CA ASP A 405 -74.73 -34.31 26.13
C ASP A 405 -74.62 -34.43 27.65
N GLU A 406 -73.90 -35.43 28.15
CA GLU A 406 -73.61 -35.60 29.58
C GLU A 406 -72.74 -34.47 30.12
N TYR A 407 -71.70 -34.06 29.38
CA TYR A 407 -70.85 -32.93 29.74
C TYR A 407 -71.66 -31.64 29.85
N ARG A 408 -72.53 -31.36 28.87
CA ARG A 408 -73.40 -30.19 28.85
C ARG A 408 -74.37 -30.16 30.03
N LYS A 409 -74.94 -31.32 30.40
CA LYS A 409 -75.85 -31.45 31.55
C LYS A 409 -75.16 -31.17 32.87
N HIS A 410 -73.93 -31.64 33.06
CA HIS A 410 -73.22 -31.50 34.34
C HIS A 410 -72.47 -30.18 34.50
N SER A 411 -71.82 -29.68 33.45
CA SER A 411 -71.00 -28.46 33.52
C SER A 411 -71.77 -27.17 33.21
N GLY A 412 -72.91 -27.27 32.52
CA GLY A 412 -73.65 -26.11 32.00
C GLY A 412 -72.99 -25.42 30.80
N VAL A 413 -71.80 -25.88 30.37
CA VAL A 413 -71.05 -25.31 29.25
C VAL A 413 -71.60 -25.82 27.92
N SER A 414 -71.74 -24.94 26.93
CA SER A 414 -72.19 -25.31 25.58
C SER A 414 -71.12 -26.16 24.88
N CYS A 415 -71.42 -27.43 24.60
CA CYS A 415 -70.51 -28.35 23.91
C CYS A 415 -71.16 -28.94 22.66
N VAL A 416 -70.47 -28.93 21.51
CA VAL A 416 -70.98 -29.42 20.22
C VAL A 416 -69.91 -30.25 19.51
N VAL A 417 -70.33 -31.37 18.89
CA VAL A 417 -69.50 -32.19 18.00
C VAL A 417 -69.84 -31.89 16.55
N ARG A 418 -68.86 -31.53 15.72
CA ARG A 418 -69.00 -31.25 14.28
C ARG A 418 -68.11 -32.18 13.47
N LEU A 419 -68.69 -33.12 12.75
CA LEU A 419 -67.95 -34.06 11.90
C LEU A 419 -67.75 -33.48 10.49
N MET A 420 -66.51 -33.49 9.98
CA MET A 420 -66.18 -32.99 8.65
C MET A 420 -66.32 -34.04 7.53
N LYS A 421 -66.33 -35.35 7.84
CA LYS A 421 -66.45 -36.44 6.85
C LYS A 421 -67.03 -37.71 7.48
N GLU A 422 -67.89 -38.43 6.76
CA GLU A 422 -68.36 -39.79 7.07
C GLU A 422 -68.03 -40.73 5.88
N PRO A 423 -67.62 -42.00 6.12
CA PRO A 423 -67.38 -42.66 7.40
C PRO A 423 -65.92 -42.52 7.89
N VAL A 424 -65.73 -42.54 9.22
CA VAL A 424 -64.41 -42.63 9.85
C VAL A 424 -64.17 -44.10 10.22
N GLU A 425 -63.30 -44.78 9.47
CA GLU A 425 -62.85 -46.13 9.82
C GLU A 425 -61.73 -46.02 10.86
N LEU A 426 -62.03 -46.45 12.09
CA LEU A 426 -61.07 -46.56 13.18
C LEU A 426 -61.05 -48.01 13.65
N ASP A 427 -59.87 -48.50 14.02
CA ASP A 427 -59.78 -49.75 14.75
C ASP A 427 -60.31 -49.57 16.20
N GLU A 428 -60.45 -50.68 16.92
CA GLU A 428 -61.02 -50.70 18.27
C GLU A 428 -60.15 -49.91 19.26
N ASP A 429 -58.82 -50.01 19.15
CA ASP A 429 -57.87 -49.31 20.01
C ASP A 429 -57.87 -47.80 19.77
N GLN A 430 -57.91 -47.37 18.50
CA GLN A 430 -58.02 -45.97 18.08
C GLN A 430 -59.33 -45.35 18.56
N THR A 431 -60.42 -46.11 18.47
CA THR A 431 -61.76 -45.68 18.93
C THR A 431 -61.76 -45.38 20.43
N VAL A 432 -61.20 -46.29 21.25
CA VAL A 432 -61.07 -46.09 22.70
C VAL A 432 -60.13 -44.94 23.03
N ALA A 433 -58.98 -44.85 22.34
CA ALA A 433 -58.00 -43.80 22.58
C ALA A 433 -58.54 -42.39 22.28
N ILE A 434 -59.19 -42.20 21.13
CA ILE A 434 -59.80 -40.92 20.75
C ILE A 434 -60.89 -40.52 21.74
N PHE A 435 -61.73 -41.48 22.14
CA PHE A 435 -62.76 -41.20 23.14
C PHE A 435 -62.16 -40.73 24.47
N ARG A 436 -61.14 -41.41 24.98
CA ARG A 436 -60.44 -41.01 26.22
C ARG A 436 -59.77 -39.64 26.08
N ILE A 437 -59.14 -39.33 24.93
CA ILE A 437 -58.55 -38.00 24.68
C ILE A 437 -59.61 -36.91 24.77
N VAL A 438 -60.77 -37.10 24.15
CA VAL A 438 -61.86 -36.12 24.20
C VAL A 438 -62.41 -35.98 25.62
N GLN A 439 -62.61 -37.09 26.33
CA GLN A 439 -63.08 -37.09 27.72
C GLN A 439 -62.14 -36.33 28.66
N GLU A 440 -60.83 -36.58 28.57
CA GLU A 440 -59.84 -35.89 29.39
C GLU A 440 -59.69 -34.42 28.99
N SER A 441 -59.80 -34.11 27.69
CA SER A 441 -59.81 -32.73 27.20
C SER A 441 -60.98 -31.94 27.78
N LEU A 442 -62.19 -32.52 27.79
CA LEU A 442 -63.37 -31.90 28.40
C LEU A 442 -63.20 -31.71 29.92
N THR A 443 -62.59 -32.69 30.60
CA THR A 443 -62.27 -32.61 32.03
C THR A 443 -61.29 -31.47 32.32
N ASN A 444 -60.24 -31.33 31.51
CA ASN A 444 -59.27 -30.25 31.61
C ASN A 444 -59.90 -28.88 31.32
N VAL A 445 -60.82 -28.79 30.35
CA VAL A 445 -61.58 -27.56 30.10
C VAL A 445 -62.38 -27.14 31.34
N THR A 446 -63.06 -28.09 31.99
CA THR A 446 -63.83 -27.81 33.21
C THR A 446 -62.92 -27.38 34.37
N ARG A 447 -61.78 -28.04 34.56
CA ARG A 447 -60.87 -27.77 35.69
C ARG A 447 -60.02 -26.52 35.52
N HIS A 448 -59.67 -26.15 34.28
CA HIS A 448 -58.60 -25.18 34.04
C HIS A 448 -58.95 -24.06 33.06
N ALA A 449 -59.88 -24.26 32.11
CA ALA A 449 -60.05 -23.31 31.01
C ALA A 449 -61.09 -22.20 31.27
N GLY A 450 -62.08 -22.43 32.14
CA GLY A 450 -63.17 -21.47 32.36
C GLY A 450 -63.98 -21.14 31.09
N ALA A 451 -64.04 -22.08 30.14
CA ALA A 451 -64.65 -21.85 28.83
C ALA A 451 -66.19 -21.81 28.91
N SER A 452 -66.82 -20.91 28.17
CA SER A 452 -68.28 -20.84 28.00
C SER A 452 -68.80 -21.66 26.81
N HIS A 453 -67.91 -22.05 25.90
CA HIS A 453 -68.22 -22.88 24.73
C HIS A 453 -67.05 -23.79 24.36
N VAL A 454 -67.36 -25.02 23.95
CA VAL A 454 -66.41 -26.02 23.47
C VAL A 454 -66.93 -26.62 22.18
N GLU A 455 -66.06 -26.72 21.17
CA GLU A 455 -66.36 -27.37 19.90
C GLU A 455 -65.35 -28.50 19.64
N ILE A 456 -65.86 -29.69 19.33
CA ILE A 456 -65.07 -30.86 18.93
C ILE A 456 -65.24 -31.00 17.42
N ILE A 457 -64.13 -30.94 16.67
CA ILE A 457 -64.11 -30.91 15.20
C ILE A 457 -63.45 -32.17 14.64
#